data_AF-G9YTF9-F1
#
_entry.id   AF-G9YTF9-F1
#
_cell.length_a   1.000
_cell.length_b   1.000
_cell.length_c   1.000
_cell.angle_alpha   90.00
_cell.angle_beta   90.00
_cell.angle_gamma   90.00
#
_symmetry.space_group_name_H-M   'P 1'
#
loop_
_entity.id
_entity.type
_entity.pdbx_description
1 polymer ?
#
loop_
_entity_poly.entity_id
_entity_poly.type
_entity_poly.pdbx_seq_one_letter_code
_entity_poly.pdbx_strand_id
1 'polypeptide(L)'
;MIFLRLKLQLPAKAGQFRISECEATRLLTLSANDFQTFLNWPQKELSWDAQPLYYEEDGKRVYRGVLILGEGRADGVFAYDAGEHFVYLPGARAVVDSILEQAVEKIIKEGTENTNEGSWCYYFSELYEQMGLVIEDGNGFDALLLEKLEQRPEAAEVALTDECFDICYYLNYCRNLSDEEIEGQIPLARQSELFRKSVSVFCDMYDEKSDLYEMLHNNLGMSDDEIGYLGFALHDEYVDEQIDAEGAQSGHFPESGKLANLISAYEELHQLPDEERITHSAPGTFGYCLDPDVPSERLHAVYQQALSALELKGDEIQIDGQFTSRDEIISRMRDCLLAKELSAGERVLFVATEPYGGPGDFALRGGVIESVDEQDKTCSVRGTFFTMEKVPLHYVLGRYNPAVGGEYYGFRGIVPYFCEDKELAEHYLHEAEVMWDAEMEVGQDLSM
;
A
#
# COMPACT_ATOMS: atom_id res chain seq x y z
N MET A 1 -39.99 5.15 6.50
CA MET A 1 -38.64 5.59 6.10
C MET A 1 -38.12 4.54 5.15
N ILE A 2 -37.63 4.95 3.98
CA ILE A 2 -36.79 4.11 3.14
C ILE A 2 -35.36 4.54 3.45
N PHE A 3 -34.52 3.60 3.90
CA PHE A 3 -33.09 3.82 4.07
C PHE A 3 -32.40 3.18 2.86
N LEU A 4 -32.01 3.98 1.90
CA LEU A 4 -30.99 3.55 0.93
C LEU A 4 -29.62 3.74 1.65
N ARG A 5 -28.56 3.07 1.20
CA ARG A 5 -27.29 2.96 1.95
C ARG A 5 -26.07 2.86 1.05
N LEU A 6 -24.94 3.36 1.55
CA LEU A 6 -23.61 3.13 0.99
C LEU A 6 -23.14 1.69 1.26
N LYS A 7 -23.77 0.73 0.57
CA LYS A 7 -23.38 -0.69 0.55
C LYS A 7 -22.13 -0.86 -0.30
N LEU A 8 -20.98 -0.73 0.35
CA LEU A 8 -19.68 -1.14 -0.20
C LEU A 8 -19.81 -2.57 -0.76
N GLN A 9 -19.45 -2.80 -2.02
CA GLN A 9 -19.40 -4.13 -2.65
C GLN A 9 -17.98 -4.38 -3.15
N LEU A 10 -17.09 -4.69 -2.20
CA LEU A 10 -15.65 -4.78 -2.38
C LEU A 10 -15.16 -6.20 -2.04
N PRO A 11 -14.18 -6.75 -2.77
CA PRO A 11 -13.66 -8.10 -2.54
C PRO A 11 -12.68 -8.11 -1.36
N ALA A 12 -13.20 -8.12 -0.12
CA ALA A 12 -12.38 -8.18 1.08
C ALA A 12 -11.64 -9.52 1.24
N LYS A 13 -10.31 -9.49 1.44
CA LYS A 13 -9.55 -10.63 1.99
C LYS A 13 -9.72 -10.69 3.51
N ALA A 14 -10.86 -11.21 3.96
CA ALA A 14 -11.11 -11.57 5.36
C ALA A 14 -12.04 -12.78 5.45
N GLY A 15 -11.68 -13.78 6.28
CA GLY A 15 -12.42 -15.04 6.37
C GLY A 15 -13.87 -14.88 6.80
N GLN A 16 -14.79 -15.55 6.10
CA GLN A 16 -16.24 -15.65 6.38
C GLN A 16 -17.08 -14.35 6.40
N PHE A 17 -16.47 -13.16 6.44
CA PHE A 17 -17.19 -11.90 6.58
C PHE A 17 -17.88 -11.49 5.26
N ARG A 18 -19.21 -11.39 5.26
CA ARG A 18 -20.00 -11.07 4.07
C ARG A 18 -20.27 -9.58 3.95
N ILE A 19 -19.51 -8.94 3.06
CA ILE A 19 -19.54 -7.51 2.70
C ILE A 19 -20.95 -6.94 2.42
N SER A 20 -21.95 -7.77 2.08
CA SER A 20 -23.36 -7.35 1.93
C SER A 20 -24.06 -6.82 3.19
N GLU A 21 -23.34 -6.75 4.32
CA GLU A 21 -23.85 -6.54 5.68
C GLU A 21 -23.10 -5.41 6.42
N CYS A 22 -22.69 -4.35 5.71
CA CYS A 22 -21.96 -3.19 6.26
C CYS A 22 -22.54 -1.82 5.81
N GLU A 23 -22.36 -0.82 6.67
CA GLU A 23 -22.74 0.58 6.47
C GLU A 23 -21.63 1.51 7.01
N ALA A 24 -21.04 2.33 6.12
CA ALA A 24 -20.12 3.39 6.52
C ALA A 24 -20.90 4.63 6.98
N THR A 25 -20.80 4.96 8.27
CA THR A 25 -21.48 6.12 8.88
C THR A 25 -20.61 7.36 8.92
N ARG A 26 -19.30 7.19 8.74
CA ARG A 26 -18.29 8.24 8.61
C ARG A 26 -17.22 7.76 7.65
N LEU A 27 -16.70 8.68 6.85
CA LEU A 27 -15.48 8.53 6.06
C LEU A 27 -14.34 9.27 6.77
N LEU A 28 -13.14 8.72 6.75
CA LEU A 28 -11.95 9.37 7.31
C LEU A 28 -10.76 9.18 6.37
N THR A 29 -10.29 10.28 5.77
CA THR A 29 -9.09 10.28 4.93
C THR A 29 -7.87 10.54 5.80
N LEU A 30 -6.90 9.63 5.77
CA LEU A 30 -5.58 9.77 6.40
C LEU A 30 -4.53 10.12 5.35
N SER A 31 -3.48 10.84 5.77
CA SER A 31 -2.29 11.02 4.94
C SER A 31 -1.68 9.67 4.56
N ALA A 32 -0.93 9.61 3.46
CA ALA A 32 -0.32 8.35 3.02
C ALA A 32 0.60 7.71 4.09
N ASN A 33 1.25 8.54 4.92
CA ASN A 33 2.08 8.11 6.06
C ASN A 33 1.24 7.62 7.24
N ASP A 34 0.18 8.35 7.60
CA ASP A 34 -0.65 8.02 8.77
C ASP A 34 -1.53 6.80 8.47
N PHE A 35 -1.98 6.64 7.23
CA PHE A 35 -2.62 5.42 6.75
C PHE A 35 -1.65 4.23 6.82
N GLN A 36 -0.40 4.38 6.35
CA GLN A 36 0.60 3.31 6.46
C GLN A 36 0.94 2.96 7.92
N THR A 37 1.01 3.97 8.78
CA THR A 37 1.20 3.81 10.23
C THR A 37 0.01 3.08 10.86
N PHE A 38 -1.21 3.39 10.45
CA PHE A 38 -2.43 2.72 10.88
C PHE A 38 -2.51 1.26 10.37
N LEU A 39 -2.08 0.96 9.13
CA LEU A 39 -1.98 -0.42 8.64
C LEU A 39 -0.97 -1.25 9.45
N ASN A 40 0.14 -0.64 9.84
CA ASN A 40 1.14 -1.26 10.70
C ASN A 40 0.68 -1.38 12.16
N TRP A 41 -0.13 -0.43 12.65
CA TRP A 41 -0.55 -0.34 14.06
C TRP A 41 -1.86 0.46 14.26
N PRO A 42 -3.06 -0.14 14.15
CA PRO A 42 -4.31 0.58 14.34
C PRO A 42 -4.48 1.06 15.77
N GLN A 43 -4.90 2.31 15.92
CA GLN A 43 -5.17 2.87 17.23
C GLN A 43 -6.63 2.63 17.62
N LYS A 44 -6.82 1.81 18.67
CA LYS A 44 -8.11 1.59 19.34
C LYS A 44 -8.60 2.79 20.17
N GLU A 45 -7.81 3.88 20.21
CA GLU A 45 -8.06 5.04 21.08
C GLU A 45 -8.85 6.17 20.40
N LEU A 46 -9.04 6.12 19.07
CA LEU A 46 -10.06 6.93 18.41
C LEU A 46 -11.44 6.36 18.76
N SER A 47 -12.41 7.22 19.09
CA SER A 47 -13.78 6.77 19.35
C SER A 47 -14.54 6.61 18.02
N TRP A 48 -14.56 5.37 17.52
CA TRP A 48 -15.25 4.98 16.30
C TRP A 48 -16.77 4.87 16.54
N ASP A 49 -17.39 5.99 16.95
CA ASP A 49 -18.71 6.11 17.62
C ASP A 49 -19.96 5.82 16.76
N ALA A 50 -19.91 4.79 15.90
CA ALA A 50 -21.04 4.34 15.10
C ALA A 50 -22.10 3.61 15.95
N GLN A 51 -22.88 4.33 16.78
CA GLN A 51 -24.00 3.75 17.51
C GLN A 51 -25.30 3.73 16.68
N PRO A 52 -26.13 2.67 16.74
CA PRO A 52 -25.81 1.36 17.30
C PRO A 52 -24.80 0.61 16.40
N LEU A 53 -23.90 -0.17 17.01
CA LEU A 53 -22.79 -0.88 16.34
C LEU A 53 -23.27 -1.83 15.22
N TYR A 54 -24.50 -2.32 15.34
CA TYR A 54 -25.22 -3.01 14.29
C TYR A 54 -26.73 -2.84 14.50
N TYR A 55 -27.50 -3.17 13.47
CA TYR A 55 -28.94 -3.41 13.56
C TYR A 55 -29.32 -4.64 12.72
N GLU A 56 -30.61 -5.00 12.66
CA GLU A 56 -31.13 -6.07 11.81
C GLU A 56 -32.12 -5.52 10.78
N GLU A 57 -31.94 -5.90 9.51
CA GLU A 57 -32.89 -5.65 8.41
C GLU A 57 -33.07 -6.95 7.60
N ASP A 58 -34.31 -7.26 7.19
CA ASP A 58 -34.65 -8.42 6.36
C ASP A 58 -34.09 -9.77 6.86
N GLY A 59 -33.90 -9.90 8.18
CA GLY A 59 -33.32 -11.08 8.83
C GLY A 59 -31.79 -11.19 8.74
N LYS A 60 -31.10 -10.12 8.32
CA LYS A 60 -29.64 -10.00 8.31
C LYS A 60 -29.19 -8.95 9.33
N ARG A 61 -28.03 -9.17 9.93
CA ARG A 61 -27.33 -8.13 10.68
C ARG A 61 -26.66 -7.17 9.69
N VAL A 62 -26.61 -5.88 10.01
CA VAL A 62 -25.81 -4.90 9.29
C VAL A 62 -24.93 -4.16 10.30
N TYR A 63 -23.61 -4.24 10.12
CA TYR A 63 -22.62 -3.59 10.97
C TYR A 63 -22.43 -2.13 10.54
N ARG A 64 -22.47 -1.20 11.51
CA ARG A 64 -22.15 0.21 11.30
C ARG A 64 -20.68 0.44 11.66
N GLY A 65 -20.00 1.31 10.92
CA GLY A 65 -18.58 1.55 11.10
C GLY A 65 -18.05 2.77 10.36
N VAL A 66 -16.75 2.99 10.47
CA VAL A 66 -16.02 4.09 9.82
C VAL A 66 -15.19 3.51 8.66
N LEU A 67 -15.34 4.08 7.47
CA LEU A 67 -14.47 3.75 6.34
C LEU A 67 -13.26 4.70 6.35
N ILE A 68 -12.07 4.13 6.38
CA ILE A 68 -10.80 4.84 6.44
C ILE A 68 -10.12 4.68 5.08
N LEU A 69 -9.74 5.79 4.44
CA LEU A 69 -9.03 5.81 3.16
C LEU A 69 -7.64 6.45 3.32
N GLY A 70 -6.68 6.02 2.51
CA GLY A 70 -5.38 6.70 2.40
C GLY A 70 -5.34 7.68 1.23
N GLU A 71 -4.73 8.84 1.42
CA GLU A 71 -4.30 9.72 0.32
C GLU A 71 -3.41 8.94 -0.66
N GLY A 72 -3.68 9.06 -1.96
CA GLY A 72 -2.96 8.34 -3.02
C GLY A 72 -3.13 6.81 -3.03
N ARG A 73 -3.95 6.22 -2.16
CA ARG A 73 -4.21 4.77 -2.12
C ARG A 73 -5.56 4.44 -2.76
N ALA A 74 -5.61 3.33 -3.51
CA ALA A 74 -6.84 2.81 -4.12
C ALA A 74 -7.80 2.14 -3.10
N ASP A 75 -7.26 1.80 -1.92
CA ASP A 75 -7.85 0.87 -0.97
C ASP A 75 -8.22 1.55 0.35
N GLY A 76 -8.94 0.83 1.20
CA GLY A 76 -9.42 1.33 2.49
C GLY A 76 -9.53 0.27 3.56
N VAL A 77 -9.84 0.70 4.78
CA VAL A 77 -10.13 -0.17 5.92
C VAL A 77 -11.48 0.22 6.52
N PHE A 78 -12.35 -0.76 6.74
CA PHE A 78 -13.60 -0.55 7.47
C PHE A 78 -13.44 -0.95 8.94
N ALA A 79 -13.44 0.05 9.83
CA ALA A 79 -13.41 -0.13 11.27
C ALA A 79 -14.84 -0.29 11.79
N TYR A 80 -15.15 -1.39 12.46
CA TYR A 80 -16.49 -1.68 12.99
C TYR A 80 -16.42 -2.21 14.43
N ASP A 81 -17.58 -2.35 15.07
CA ASP A 81 -17.68 -2.77 16.48
C ASP A 81 -16.81 -1.87 17.40
N ALA A 82 -16.97 -0.55 17.23
CA ALA A 82 -16.19 0.50 17.89
C ALA A 82 -14.66 0.43 17.68
N GLY A 83 -14.19 -0.21 16.60
CA GLY A 83 -12.76 -0.36 16.31
C GLY A 83 -12.10 -1.53 17.06
N GLU A 84 -12.89 -2.44 17.64
CA GLU A 84 -12.36 -3.74 18.06
C GLU A 84 -12.04 -4.63 16.85
N HIS A 85 -12.69 -4.40 15.70
CA HIS A 85 -12.54 -5.17 14.47
C HIS A 85 -12.32 -4.26 13.24
N PHE A 86 -11.50 -4.73 12.30
CA PHE A 86 -11.15 -4.03 11.06
C PHE A 86 -11.21 -4.99 9.87
N VAL A 87 -11.73 -4.53 8.73
CA VAL A 87 -11.75 -5.28 7.46
C VAL A 87 -10.95 -4.50 6.42
N TYR A 88 -9.98 -5.16 5.76
CA TYR A 88 -9.31 -4.55 4.61
C TYR A 88 -10.19 -4.63 3.35
N LEU A 89 -10.27 -3.53 2.61
CA LEU A 89 -11.16 -3.35 1.46
C LEU A 89 -10.38 -2.89 0.22
N PRO A 90 -9.94 -3.85 -0.63
CA PRO A 90 -9.30 -3.54 -1.91
C PRO A 90 -10.26 -2.80 -2.85
N GLY A 91 -9.77 -1.77 -3.54
CA GLY A 91 -10.53 -0.92 -4.46
C GLY A 91 -11.54 0.03 -3.79
N ALA A 92 -11.50 0.20 -2.47
CA ALA A 92 -12.50 0.98 -1.73
C ALA A 92 -12.64 2.42 -2.23
N ARG A 93 -11.53 3.07 -2.60
CA ARG A 93 -11.54 4.47 -3.05
C ARG A 93 -12.33 4.61 -4.35
N ALA A 94 -12.11 3.72 -5.32
CA ALA A 94 -12.84 3.74 -6.60
C ALA A 94 -14.36 3.57 -6.43
N VAL A 95 -14.83 2.78 -5.45
CA VAL A 95 -16.27 2.65 -5.15
C VAL A 95 -16.82 3.87 -4.42
N VAL A 96 -16.08 4.47 -3.49
CA VAL A 96 -16.47 5.73 -2.85
C VAL A 96 -16.55 6.86 -3.89
N ASP A 97 -15.50 7.07 -4.68
CA ASP A 97 -15.45 8.08 -5.74
C ASP A 97 -16.59 7.88 -6.77
N SER A 98 -16.90 6.63 -7.16
CA SER A 98 -18.02 6.34 -8.06
C SER A 98 -19.39 6.69 -7.48
N ILE A 99 -19.60 6.51 -6.17
CA ILE A 99 -20.86 6.87 -5.49
C ILE A 99 -20.96 8.39 -5.30
N LEU A 100 -19.86 9.06 -4.96
CA LEU A 100 -19.81 10.51 -4.84
C LEU A 100 -20.02 11.19 -6.20
N GLU A 101 -19.39 10.71 -7.29
CA GLU A 101 -19.59 11.29 -8.62
C GLU A 101 -21.03 11.13 -9.12
N GLN A 102 -21.70 10.00 -8.81
CA GLN A 102 -23.12 9.83 -9.08
C GLN A 102 -24.00 10.84 -8.32
N ALA A 103 -23.60 11.25 -7.11
CA ALA A 103 -24.30 12.27 -6.34
C ALA A 103 -24.04 13.67 -6.89
N VAL A 104 -22.78 13.99 -7.22
CA VAL A 104 -22.38 15.26 -7.86
C VAL A 104 -23.12 15.46 -9.19
N GLU A 105 -23.05 14.49 -10.11
CA GLU A 105 -23.75 14.55 -11.41
C GLU A 105 -25.27 14.71 -11.25
N LYS A 106 -25.87 14.07 -10.23
CA LYS A 106 -27.29 14.22 -9.90
C LYS A 106 -27.61 15.64 -9.40
N ILE A 107 -26.82 16.18 -8.47
CA ILE A 107 -26.99 17.53 -7.93
C ILE A 107 -26.87 18.57 -9.05
N ILE A 108 -25.78 18.53 -9.83
CA ILE A 108 -25.54 19.44 -10.95
C ILE A 108 -26.68 19.38 -11.97
N LYS A 109 -27.11 18.17 -12.34
CA LYS A 109 -28.21 18.01 -13.30
C LYS A 109 -29.53 18.54 -12.75
N GLU A 110 -29.91 18.21 -11.52
CA GLU A 110 -31.19 18.62 -10.96
C GLU A 110 -31.24 20.13 -10.73
N GLY A 111 -30.13 20.76 -10.30
CA GLY A 111 -30.03 22.22 -10.24
C GLY A 111 -30.10 22.87 -11.62
N THR A 112 -29.26 22.48 -12.59
CA THR A 112 -29.22 23.10 -13.93
C THR A 112 -30.47 22.86 -14.79
N GLU A 113 -31.20 21.75 -14.56
CA GLU A 113 -32.47 21.46 -15.24
C GLU A 113 -33.70 22.11 -14.58
N ASN A 114 -33.61 22.62 -13.33
CA ASN A 114 -34.76 23.18 -12.61
C ASN A 114 -34.60 24.64 -12.13
N THR A 115 -33.39 25.16 -11.92
CA THR A 115 -33.19 26.55 -11.49
C THR A 115 -33.69 27.57 -12.53
N ASN A 116 -34.29 28.65 -12.04
CA ASN A 116 -34.79 29.77 -12.81
C ASN A 116 -33.94 31.05 -12.67
N GLU A 117 -33.00 31.08 -11.71
CA GLU A 117 -32.17 32.26 -11.39
C GLU A 117 -30.67 31.94 -11.24
N GLY A 118 -30.28 30.68 -11.42
CA GLY A 118 -28.90 30.20 -11.32
C GLY A 118 -28.49 29.67 -9.95
N SER A 119 -29.24 29.97 -8.88
CA SER A 119 -29.04 29.38 -7.55
C SER A 119 -29.89 28.11 -7.34
N TRP A 120 -29.43 27.18 -6.50
CA TRP A 120 -30.17 26.01 -6.05
C TRP A 120 -29.65 25.47 -4.71
N CYS A 121 -30.52 25.26 -3.73
CA CYS A 121 -30.20 24.54 -2.51
C CYS A 121 -30.57 23.05 -2.64
N TYR A 122 -29.59 22.15 -2.58
CA TYR A 122 -29.78 20.69 -2.62
C TYR A 122 -29.69 20.10 -1.21
N TYR A 123 -30.78 19.54 -0.68
CA TYR A 123 -30.85 19.14 0.73
C TYR A 123 -30.24 17.75 0.98
N PHE A 124 -29.62 17.56 2.15
CA PHE A 124 -29.06 16.26 2.54
C PHE A 124 -30.15 15.17 2.65
N SER A 125 -31.39 15.57 2.95
CA SER A 125 -32.57 14.69 2.92
C SER A 125 -32.84 14.13 1.52
N GLU A 126 -32.58 14.88 0.45
CA GLU A 126 -32.78 14.44 -0.93
C GLU A 126 -31.69 13.45 -1.36
N LEU A 127 -30.44 13.67 -0.93
CA LEU A 127 -29.36 12.68 -1.08
C LEU A 127 -29.64 11.38 -0.33
N TYR A 128 -30.19 11.48 0.89
CA TYR A 128 -30.59 10.33 1.68
C TYR A 128 -31.80 9.58 1.06
N GLU A 129 -32.87 10.28 0.65
CA GLU A 129 -34.07 9.66 0.09
C GLU A 129 -33.85 9.06 -1.31
N GLN A 130 -33.07 9.73 -2.16
CA GLN A 130 -32.87 9.31 -3.56
C GLN A 130 -31.62 8.44 -3.77
N MET A 131 -30.59 8.59 -2.92
CA MET A 131 -29.30 7.89 -3.07
C MET A 131 -28.79 7.21 -1.80
N GLY A 132 -29.42 7.40 -0.64
CA GLY A 132 -29.01 6.73 0.60
C GLY A 132 -27.69 7.20 1.18
N LEU A 133 -27.25 8.38 0.74
CA LEU A 133 -26.02 8.99 1.17
C LEU A 133 -26.34 9.86 2.39
N VAL A 134 -25.89 9.41 3.57
CA VAL A 134 -26.05 10.15 4.82
C VAL A 134 -24.97 11.22 4.87
N ILE A 135 -25.39 12.49 4.80
CA ILE A 135 -24.51 13.65 4.98
C ILE A 135 -24.85 14.28 6.34
N GLU A 136 -23.84 14.41 7.18
CA GLU A 136 -23.87 14.97 8.54
C GLU A 136 -22.54 15.71 8.75
N ASP A 137 -22.57 16.85 9.46
CA ASP A 137 -21.37 17.67 9.75
C ASP A 137 -20.23 16.84 10.37
N GLY A 138 -19.05 16.87 9.73
CA GLY A 138 -17.88 16.14 10.18
C GLY A 138 -17.98 14.61 9.99
N ASN A 139 -18.85 14.15 9.10
CA ASN A 139 -18.89 12.74 8.70
C ASN A 139 -17.98 12.39 7.51
N GLY A 140 -17.38 13.39 6.85
CA GLY A 140 -16.36 13.22 5.81
C GLY A 140 -16.90 13.00 4.39
N PHE A 141 -18.20 12.70 4.24
CA PHE A 141 -18.86 12.70 2.93
C PHE A 141 -19.30 14.12 2.52
N ASP A 142 -19.63 14.96 3.50
CA ASP A 142 -19.87 16.40 3.38
C ASP A 142 -18.73 17.13 2.65
N ALA A 143 -17.50 17.00 3.17
CA ALA A 143 -16.32 17.68 2.64
C ALA A 143 -15.91 17.20 1.24
N LEU A 144 -15.98 15.88 0.97
CA LEU A 144 -15.63 15.35 -0.36
C LEU A 144 -16.70 15.63 -1.43
N LEU A 145 -17.98 15.76 -1.05
CA LEU A 145 -18.99 16.26 -1.99
C LEU A 145 -18.77 17.73 -2.30
N LEU A 146 -18.48 18.57 -1.30
CA LEU A 146 -18.15 19.98 -1.50
C LEU A 146 -16.97 20.13 -2.47
N GLU A 147 -15.85 19.47 -2.19
CA GLU A 147 -14.64 19.50 -3.01
C GLU A 147 -14.91 19.12 -4.48
N LYS A 148 -15.72 18.06 -4.71
CA LYS A 148 -16.08 17.63 -6.06
C LYS A 148 -17.08 18.57 -6.74
N LEU A 149 -18.02 19.17 -6.00
CA LEU A 149 -18.96 20.16 -6.54
C LEU A 149 -18.24 21.45 -6.96
N GLU A 150 -17.27 21.92 -6.16
CA GLU A 150 -16.40 23.06 -6.50
C GLU A 150 -15.55 22.82 -7.77
N GLN A 151 -15.22 21.55 -8.06
CA GLN A 151 -14.48 21.16 -9.27
C GLN A 151 -15.36 21.04 -10.54
N ARG A 152 -16.69 21.18 -10.45
CA ARG A 152 -17.59 21.02 -11.61
C ARG A 152 -17.64 22.28 -12.47
N PRO A 153 -17.43 22.19 -13.81
CA PRO A 153 -17.45 23.35 -14.70
C PRO A 153 -18.82 24.02 -14.82
N GLU A 154 -19.89 23.36 -14.36
CA GLU A 154 -21.23 23.94 -14.28
C GLU A 154 -21.42 24.84 -13.04
N ALA A 155 -20.64 24.65 -11.97
CA ALA A 155 -20.73 25.39 -10.71
C ALA A 155 -19.81 26.61 -10.72
N ALA A 156 -20.31 27.75 -10.24
CA ALA A 156 -19.60 29.01 -10.11
C ALA A 156 -19.22 29.33 -8.66
N GLU A 157 -20.04 28.92 -7.70
CA GLU A 157 -19.81 29.01 -6.25
C GLU A 157 -20.63 27.91 -5.56
N VAL A 158 -20.08 27.30 -4.51
CA VAL A 158 -20.74 26.27 -3.70
C VAL A 158 -20.51 26.61 -2.22
N ALA A 159 -21.57 26.56 -1.43
CA ALA A 159 -21.52 26.74 0.02
C ALA A 159 -22.15 25.55 0.75
N LEU A 160 -21.38 24.96 1.68
CA LEU A 160 -21.88 23.94 2.60
C LEU A 160 -22.61 24.60 3.77
N THR A 161 -23.77 24.06 4.14
CA THR A 161 -24.55 24.49 5.31
C THR A 161 -24.97 23.28 6.15
N ASP A 162 -25.53 23.52 7.34
CA ASP A 162 -25.99 22.51 8.30
C ASP A 162 -26.98 21.47 7.71
N GLU A 163 -27.72 21.79 6.63
CA GLU A 163 -28.79 20.94 6.06
C GLU A 163 -28.75 20.76 4.52
N CYS A 164 -27.96 21.57 3.80
CA CYS A 164 -27.90 21.54 2.32
C CYS A 164 -26.58 22.06 1.73
N PHE A 165 -26.35 21.72 0.45
CA PHE A 165 -25.41 22.44 -0.42
C PHE A 165 -26.17 23.58 -1.11
N ASP A 166 -25.75 24.83 -0.93
CA ASP A 166 -26.24 25.97 -1.72
C ASP A 166 -25.28 26.21 -2.89
N ILE A 167 -25.81 26.21 -4.12
CA ILE A 167 -25.01 26.15 -5.34
C ILE A 167 -25.43 27.24 -6.31
N CYS A 168 -24.48 28.08 -6.72
CA CYS A 168 -24.62 29.00 -7.85
C CYS A 168 -24.03 28.35 -9.11
N TYR A 169 -24.83 28.21 -10.15
CA TYR A 169 -24.40 27.69 -11.45
C TYR A 169 -24.00 28.80 -12.42
N TYR A 170 -23.10 28.49 -13.35
CA TYR A 170 -22.88 29.33 -14.52
C TYR A 170 -24.12 29.28 -15.43
N LEU A 171 -24.77 30.44 -15.59
CA LEU A 171 -26.06 30.61 -16.27
C LEU A 171 -26.17 29.94 -17.65
N ASN A 172 -25.07 29.82 -18.41
CA ASN A 172 -25.06 29.15 -19.71
C ASN A 172 -25.25 27.61 -19.67
N TYR A 173 -25.27 26.99 -18.48
CA TYR A 173 -25.65 25.59 -18.29
C TYR A 173 -27.11 25.41 -17.84
N CYS A 174 -27.72 26.46 -17.27
CA CYS A 174 -29.10 26.45 -16.76
C CYS A 174 -30.12 26.49 -17.92
N ARG A 175 -31.08 25.56 -17.94
CA ARG A 175 -31.98 25.41 -19.10
C ARG A 175 -33.28 26.22 -19.06
N ASN A 176 -33.65 26.78 -17.90
CA ASN A 176 -34.94 27.44 -17.68
C ASN A 176 -34.84 28.97 -17.46
N LEU A 177 -33.70 29.59 -17.79
CA LEU A 177 -33.51 31.03 -17.63
C LEU A 177 -34.35 31.87 -18.59
N SER A 178 -34.55 33.14 -18.26
CA SER A 178 -35.26 34.10 -19.08
C SER A 178 -34.33 34.86 -20.03
N ASP A 179 -34.82 35.21 -21.24
CA ASP A 179 -34.02 35.91 -22.26
C ASP A 179 -33.49 37.29 -21.78
N GLU A 180 -34.14 37.92 -20.80
CA GLU A 180 -33.78 39.26 -20.29
C GLU A 180 -32.47 39.28 -19.48
N GLU A 181 -31.99 38.13 -19.00
CA GLU A 181 -30.79 38.04 -18.15
C GLU A 181 -29.50 37.75 -18.94
N ILE A 182 -29.63 37.29 -20.20
CA ILE A 182 -28.51 36.87 -21.05
C ILE A 182 -27.77 38.07 -21.68
N GLU A 183 -28.43 39.22 -21.85
CA GLU A 183 -27.85 40.42 -22.50
C GLU A 183 -26.67 41.07 -21.75
N GLY A 184 -26.38 40.65 -20.51
CA GLY A 184 -25.35 41.25 -19.66
C GLY A 184 -23.88 40.88 -19.97
N GLN A 185 -23.60 39.85 -20.78
CA GLN A 185 -22.26 39.24 -20.86
C GLN A 185 -21.40 39.64 -22.07
N ILE A 186 -20.07 39.65 -21.87
CA ILE A 186 -19.07 39.81 -22.94
C ILE A 186 -18.91 38.47 -23.68
N PRO A 187 -19.14 38.38 -25.00
CA PRO A 187 -19.06 37.12 -25.74
C PRO A 187 -17.70 36.43 -25.64
N LEU A 188 -17.71 35.09 -25.52
CA LEU A 188 -16.53 34.24 -25.32
C LEU A 188 -15.35 34.56 -26.26
N ALA A 189 -15.62 34.74 -27.56
CA ALA A 189 -14.59 35.09 -28.55
C ALA A 189 -13.81 36.38 -28.20
N ARG A 190 -14.45 37.34 -27.54
CA ARG A 190 -13.82 38.59 -27.06
C ARG A 190 -13.09 38.40 -25.74
N GLN A 191 -13.51 37.43 -24.91
CA GLN A 191 -12.73 37.03 -23.73
C GLN A 191 -11.40 36.38 -24.16
N SER A 192 -11.43 35.45 -25.12
CA SER A 192 -10.23 34.83 -25.70
C SER A 192 -9.31 35.85 -26.39
N GLU A 193 -9.87 36.86 -27.07
CA GLU A 193 -9.11 37.97 -27.66
C GLU A 193 -8.38 38.81 -26.59
N LEU A 194 -9.05 39.12 -25.48
CA LEU A 194 -8.48 39.85 -24.36
C LEU A 194 -7.39 39.03 -23.64
N PHE A 195 -7.62 37.74 -23.40
CA PHE A 195 -6.63 36.85 -22.80
C PHE A 195 -5.34 36.77 -23.62
N ARG A 196 -5.43 36.51 -24.95
CA ARG A 196 -4.26 36.50 -25.83
C ARG A 196 -3.51 37.83 -25.85
N LYS A 197 -4.22 38.96 -25.76
CA LYS A 197 -3.59 40.29 -25.68
C LYS A 197 -2.85 40.50 -24.36
N SER A 198 -3.42 40.08 -23.24
CA SER A 198 -2.75 40.14 -21.93
C SER A 198 -1.48 39.28 -21.91
N VAL A 199 -1.56 38.01 -22.33
CA VAL A 199 -0.38 37.11 -22.37
C VAL A 199 0.72 37.66 -23.27
N SER A 200 0.37 38.19 -24.45
CA SER A 200 1.35 38.83 -25.35
C SER A 200 2.09 39.99 -24.69
N VAL A 201 1.38 40.85 -23.93
CA VAL A 201 2.00 41.98 -23.22
C VAL A 201 2.92 41.51 -22.09
N PHE A 202 2.60 40.40 -21.41
CA PHE A 202 3.52 39.82 -20.42
C PHE A 202 4.75 39.20 -21.08
N CYS A 203 4.63 38.51 -22.22
CA CYS A 203 5.79 38.01 -22.96
C CYS A 203 6.74 39.14 -23.43
N ASP A 204 6.20 40.30 -23.79
CA ASP A 204 6.97 41.50 -24.16
C ASP A 204 7.66 42.19 -22.95
N MET A 205 7.50 41.68 -21.71
CA MET A 205 8.01 42.29 -20.47
C MET A 205 9.16 41.52 -19.78
N TYR A 206 9.49 40.30 -20.20
CA TYR A 206 10.58 39.50 -19.60
C TYR A 206 11.69 39.23 -20.62
N ASP A 207 12.87 39.80 -20.40
CA ASP A 207 14.03 39.68 -21.29
C ASP A 207 14.77 38.32 -21.17
N GLU A 208 14.61 37.59 -20.06
CA GLU A 208 15.29 36.31 -19.81
C GLU A 208 14.34 35.10 -19.97
N LYS A 209 14.81 34.08 -20.70
CA LYS A 209 14.01 32.90 -21.05
C LYS A 209 13.58 32.03 -19.87
N SER A 210 14.36 32.04 -18.78
CA SER A 210 14.09 31.19 -17.60
C SER A 210 12.86 31.70 -16.83
N ASP A 211 12.88 32.98 -16.44
CA ASP A 211 11.81 33.66 -15.71
C ASP A 211 10.47 33.61 -16.46
N LEU A 212 10.51 33.81 -17.79
CA LEU A 212 9.32 33.74 -18.63
C LEU A 212 8.75 32.31 -18.71
N TYR A 213 9.60 31.29 -18.80
CA TYR A 213 9.18 29.89 -18.77
C TYR A 213 8.57 29.52 -17.40
N GLU A 214 9.23 29.90 -16.29
CA GLU A 214 8.73 29.65 -14.94
C GLU A 214 7.37 30.33 -14.71
N MET A 215 7.18 31.56 -15.21
CA MET A 215 5.88 32.23 -15.16
C MET A 215 4.79 31.52 -15.98
N LEU A 216 5.08 31.14 -17.23
CA LEU A 216 4.09 30.53 -18.12
C LEU A 216 3.70 29.12 -17.66
N HIS A 217 4.68 28.29 -17.27
CA HIS A 217 4.46 26.92 -16.83
C HIS A 217 3.91 26.86 -15.40
N ASN A 218 4.61 27.45 -14.40
CA ASN A 218 4.29 27.21 -12.99
C ASN A 218 3.19 28.14 -12.44
N ASN A 219 3.08 29.38 -12.94
CA ASN A 219 2.06 30.34 -12.44
C ASN A 219 0.80 30.42 -13.31
N LEU A 220 0.88 30.02 -14.59
CA LEU A 220 -0.26 30.03 -15.53
C LEU A 220 -0.65 28.64 -16.03
N GLY A 221 0.07 27.57 -15.63
CA GLY A 221 -0.30 26.18 -15.90
C GLY A 221 -0.18 25.75 -17.37
N MET A 222 0.56 26.49 -18.20
CA MET A 222 0.70 26.16 -19.63
C MET A 222 1.65 24.99 -19.85
N SER A 223 1.27 24.06 -20.72
CA SER A 223 2.10 22.91 -21.08
C SER A 223 3.27 23.28 -22.01
N ASP A 224 4.31 22.43 -22.02
CA ASP A 224 5.49 22.61 -22.89
C ASP A 224 5.15 22.69 -24.38
N ASP A 225 4.15 21.93 -24.85
CA ASP A 225 3.67 22.02 -26.23
C ASP A 225 3.03 23.39 -26.53
N GLU A 226 2.24 23.95 -25.61
CA GLU A 226 1.62 25.27 -25.76
C GLU A 226 2.65 26.41 -25.71
N ILE A 227 3.66 26.28 -24.83
CA ILE A 227 4.80 27.18 -24.75
C ILE A 227 5.69 27.06 -26.03
N GLY A 228 5.84 25.84 -26.56
CA GLY A 228 6.49 25.56 -27.83
C GLY A 228 5.76 26.19 -29.02
N TYR A 229 4.43 26.15 -29.05
CA TYR A 229 3.60 26.86 -30.03
C TYR A 229 3.71 28.40 -29.95
N LEU A 230 4.19 28.95 -28.82
CA LEU A 230 4.54 30.38 -28.69
C LEU A 230 5.97 30.70 -29.16
N GLY A 231 6.78 29.69 -29.52
CA GLY A 231 8.08 29.86 -30.18
C GLY A 231 9.31 29.64 -29.30
N PHE A 232 9.14 29.08 -28.10
CA PHE A 232 10.25 28.74 -27.20
C PHE A 232 10.73 27.29 -27.45
N ALA A 233 12.04 27.06 -27.36
CA ALA A 233 12.65 25.76 -27.62
C ALA A 233 13.49 25.32 -26.41
N LEU A 234 13.25 24.09 -25.95
CA LEU A 234 13.84 23.46 -24.77
C LEU A 234 14.54 22.15 -25.15
N HIS A 235 15.80 22.20 -25.58
CA HIS A 235 16.67 21.03 -25.72
C HIS A 235 18.14 21.43 -25.49
N ASP A 236 18.82 20.67 -24.65
CA ASP A 236 20.28 20.43 -24.68
C ASP A 236 20.50 18.94 -24.34
N GLU A 237 21.56 18.35 -24.89
CA GLU A 237 21.75 16.89 -24.95
C GLU A 237 22.52 16.33 -23.73
N TYR A 238 22.27 15.08 -23.35
CA TYR A 238 23.26 14.24 -22.65
C TYR A 238 23.15 12.76 -23.04
N VAL A 239 24.29 12.08 -23.09
CA VAL A 239 24.50 10.68 -23.48
C VAL A 239 25.61 10.10 -22.60
N ASP A 240 25.52 8.83 -22.21
CA ASP A 240 26.72 8.03 -21.87
C ASP A 240 26.48 6.51 -22.04
N GLU A 241 27.55 5.71 -22.03
CA GLU A 241 27.60 4.34 -22.58
C GLU A 241 27.60 3.17 -21.54
N GLN A 242 27.84 1.94 -22.04
CA GLN A 242 27.64 0.62 -21.43
C GLN A 242 28.80 0.14 -20.52
N ILE A 243 28.64 -1.04 -19.87
CA ILE A 243 29.70 -2.07 -19.68
C ILE A 243 29.10 -3.44 -19.27
N ASP A 244 29.62 -4.54 -19.82
CA ASP A 244 29.25 -5.95 -19.54
C ASP A 244 30.41 -6.74 -18.85
N ALA A 245 30.11 -7.86 -18.18
CA ALA A 245 31.03 -9.00 -17.97
C ALA A 245 30.33 -10.30 -17.48
N GLU A 246 30.83 -11.48 -17.89
CA GLU A 246 30.31 -12.83 -17.55
C GLU A 246 31.35 -13.73 -16.85
N GLY A 247 30.91 -14.78 -16.13
CA GLY A 247 31.37 -16.16 -16.47
C GLY A 247 31.98 -17.13 -15.41
N ALA A 248 31.35 -18.32 -15.32
CA ALA A 248 31.92 -19.68 -15.15
C ALA A 248 32.19 -20.31 -13.74
N GLN A 249 32.32 -21.66 -13.73
CA GLN A 249 32.02 -22.58 -12.60
C GLN A 249 33.09 -23.69 -12.32
N SER A 250 32.83 -24.51 -11.28
CA SER A 250 33.50 -25.75 -10.82
C SER A 250 34.86 -25.63 -10.11
N GLY A 251 35.23 -26.51 -9.16
CA GLY A 251 34.55 -27.70 -8.58
C GLY A 251 35.52 -28.48 -7.67
N HIS A 252 35.27 -29.68 -7.13
CA HIS A 252 34.05 -30.50 -6.96
C HIS A 252 34.44 -31.79 -6.17
N PHE A 253 33.83 -32.29 -5.07
CA PHE A 253 32.90 -31.73 -4.07
C PHE A 253 31.53 -31.21 -4.56
N PRO A 254 30.55 -30.88 -3.68
CA PRO A 254 29.72 -29.72 -3.99
C PRO A 254 30.68 -28.54 -4.25
N GLU A 255 30.48 -27.75 -5.31
CA GLU A 255 31.45 -26.72 -5.72
C GLU A 255 31.93 -25.89 -4.51
N SER A 256 33.21 -25.51 -4.46
CA SER A 256 33.84 -25.01 -3.22
C SER A 256 33.03 -23.90 -2.53
N GLY A 257 32.34 -23.06 -3.32
CA GLY A 257 31.30 -22.15 -2.87
C GLY A 257 30.19 -22.81 -2.04
N LYS A 258 29.46 -23.82 -2.52
CA LYS A 258 28.40 -24.51 -1.75
C LYS A 258 28.90 -25.05 -0.40
N LEU A 259 30.11 -25.62 -0.34
CA LEU A 259 30.67 -26.12 0.93
C LEU A 259 31.03 -24.99 1.91
N ALA A 260 31.64 -23.91 1.42
CA ALA A 260 31.97 -22.74 2.23
C ALA A 260 30.73 -21.93 2.61
N ASN A 261 29.71 -21.86 1.76
CA ASN A 261 28.41 -21.23 2.03
C ASN A 261 27.67 -21.98 3.14
N LEU A 262 27.65 -23.32 3.10
CA LEU A 262 27.09 -24.14 4.17
C LEU A 262 27.75 -23.89 5.52
N ILE A 263 29.09 -23.87 5.54
CA ILE A 263 29.84 -23.75 6.79
C ILE A 263 29.85 -22.31 7.31
N SER A 264 29.92 -21.29 6.45
CA SER A 264 29.81 -19.88 6.85
C SER A 264 28.43 -19.53 7.39
N ALA A 265 27.35 -20.02 6.74
CA ALA A 265 25.99 -19.84 7.25
C ALA A 265 25.83 -20.47 8.65
N TYR A 266 26.38 -21.66 8.86
CA TYR A 266 26.42 -22.29 10.18
C TYR A 266 27.24 -21.48 11.20
N GLU A 267 28.45 -21.04 10.84
CA GLU A 267 29.36 -20.26 11.69
C GLU A 267 28.74 -18.91 12.12
N GLU A 268 28.01 -18.24 11.23
CA GLU A 268 27.34 -16.97 11.50
C GLU A 268 26.05 -17.15 12.32
N LEU A 269 25.14 -18.05 11.91
CA LEU A 269 23.86 -18.24 12.59
C LEU A 269 24.01 -18.81 14.01
N HIS A 270 25.06 -19.60 14.25
CA HIS A 270 25.44 -20.05 15.60
C HIS A 270 26.40 -19.09 16.34
N GLN A 271 26.78 -17.96 15.72
CA GLN A 271 27.65 -16.93 16.30
C GLN A 271 28.98 -17.50 16.84
N LEU A 272 29.62 -18.40 16.08
CA LEU A 272 30.89 -19.00 16.47
C LEU A 272 32.00 -17.93 16.51
N PRO A 273 32.91 -17.95 17.50
CA PRO A 273 33.98 -16.99 17.63
C PRO A 273 35.03 -17.19 16.54
N ASP A 274 35.76 -16.13 16.18
CA ASP A 274 36.66 -16.11 15.03
C ASP A 274 37.78 -17.17 15.12
N GLU A 275 38.20 -17.60 16.31
CA GLU A 275 39.18 -18.69 16.46
C GLU A 275 38.62 -20.09 16.16
N GLU A 276 37.29 -20.27 16.26
CA GLU A 276 36.60 -21.56 16.02
C GLU A 276 36.09 -21.72 14.58
N ARG A 277 36.00 -20.62 13.82
CA ARG A 277 35.66 -20.62 12.39
C ARG A 277 36.71 -21.34 11.54
N ILE A 278 36.27 -21.82 10.39
CA ILE A 278 37.08 -22.38 9.30
C ILE A 278 36.72 -21.80 7.92
N THR A 279 35.80 -20.81 7.86
CA THR A 279 35.57 -20.00 6.67
C THR A 279 35.93 -18.52 6.86
N HIS A 280 36.29 -17.87 5.77
CA HIS A 280 36.54 -16.42 5.71
C HIS A 280 35.93 -15.83 4.43
N SER A 281 35.56 -14.54 4.47
CA SER A 281 35.17 -13.79 3.27
C SER A 281 36.36 -13.65 2.31
N ALA A 282 36.16 -13.99 1.04
CA ALA A 282 37.21 -13.99 0.03
C ALA A 282 37.49 -12.56 -0.48
N PRO A 283 38.75 -12.06 -0.42
CA PRO A 283 39.06 -10.69 -0.80
C PRO A 283 38.70 -10.36 -2.26
N GLY A 284 37.65 -9.55 -2.44
CA GLY A 284 37.20 -9.09 -3.75
C GLY A 284 36.09 -9.91 -4.41
N THR A 285 35.46 -10.86 -3.71
CA THR A 285 34.25 -11.55 -4.18
C THR A 285 33.20 -11.64 -3.06
N PHE A 286 31.92 -11.80 -3.44
CA PHE A 286 30.79 -11.96 -2.51
C PHE A 286 30.67 -13.40 -1.96
N GLY A 287 31.80 -14.09 -1.77
CA GLY A 287 31.85 -15.52 -1.46
C GLY A 287 32.73 -15.85 -0.27
N TYR A 288 32.47 -17.00 0.35
CA TYR A 288 33.28 -17.55 1.42
C TYR A 288 34.29 -18.55 0.89
N CYS A 289 35.45 -18.63 1.52
CA CYS A 289 36.47 -19.66 1.27
C CYS A 289 36.80 -20.40 2.56
N LEU A 290 37.19 -21.66 2.42
CA LEU A 290 37.69 -22.47 3.53
C LEU A 290 39.16 -22.14 3.80
N ASP A 291 39.54 -22.13 5.07
CA ASP A 291 40.93 -22.02 5.48
C ASP A 291 41.75 -23.22 4.94
N PRO A 292 42.84 -22.98 4.18
CA PRO A 292 43.54 -24.04 3.45
C PRO A 292 44.33 -25.01 4.35
N ASP A 293 44.64 -24.60 5.59
CA ASP A 293 45.40 -25.38 6.56
C ASP A 293 44.51 -26.21 7.53
N VAL A 294 43.19 -26.23 7.32
CA VAL A 294 42.25 -26.95 8.22
C VAL A 294 42.37 -28.47 8.06
N PRO A 295 42.62 -29.22 9.16
CA PRO A 295 42.65 -30.68 9.11
C PRO A 295 41.31 -31.26 8.65
N SER A 296 41.35 -32.26 7.77
CA SER A 296 40.14 -32.87 7.19
C SER A 296 39.18 -33.45 8.24
N GLU A 297 39.67 -33.83 9.42
CA GLU A 297 38.86 -34.26 10.56
C GLU A 297 38.03 -33.10 11.16
N ARG A 298 38.61 -31.89 11.29
CA ARG A 298 37.90 -30.67 11.74
C ARG A 298 36.88 -30.24 10.69
N LEU A 299 37.28 -30.22 9.41
CA LEU A 299 36.37 -29.91 8.30
C LEU A 299 35.16 -30.85 8.27
N HIS A 300 35.39 -32.17 8.41
CA HIS A 300 34.30 -33.15 8.43
C HIS A 300 33.39 -32.99 9.66
N ALA A 301 33.95 -32.70 10.84
CA ALA A 301 33.15 -32.46 12.05
C ALA A 301 32.23 -31.24 11.92
N VAL A 302 32.77 -30.09 11.48
CA VAL A 302 31.98 -28.86 11.28
C VAL A 302 30.95 -29.05 10.16
N TYR A 303 31.31 -29.72 9.06
CA TYR A 303 30.36 -30.08 8.00
C TYR A 303 29.18 -30.91 8.53
N GLN A 304 29.42 -31.92 9.38
CA GLN A 304 28.34 -32.72 9.98
C GLN A 304 27.47 -31.90 10.96
N GLN A 305 28.05 -30.92 11.66
CA GLN A 305 27.29 -30.00 12.50
C GLN A 305 26.38 -29.09 11.67
N ALA A 306 26.90 -28.51 10.57
CA ALA A 306 26.13 -27.69 9.64
C ALA A 306 24.99 -28.48 8.96
N LEU A 307 25.23 -29.74 8.54
CA LEU A 307 24.17 -30.62 8.06
C LEU A 307 23.09 -30.88 9.11
N SER A 308 23.49 -31.12 10.37
CA SER A 308 22.54 -31.30 11.47
C SER A 308 21.74 -30.04 11.81
N ALA A 309 22.21 -28.84 11.44
CA ALA A 309 21.48 -27.59 11.64
C ALA A 309 20.34 -27.38 10.62
N LEU A 310 20.43 -28.00 9.43
CA LEU A 310 19.40 -27.97 8.37
C LEU A 310 18.27 -29.00 8.55
N GLU A 311 18.43 -29.96 9.47
CA GLU A 311 17.49 -31.07 9.73
C GLU A 311 17.10 -31.90 8.49
N LEU A 312 18.01 -31.98 7.51
CA LEU A 312 17.86 -32.77 6.29
C LEU A 312 18.18 -34.26 6.53
N LYS A 313 17.61 -35.14 5.70
CA LYS A 313 17.78 -36.60 5.79
C LYS A 313 18.81 -37.07 4.77
N GLY A 314 20.04 -37.35 5.24
CA GLY A 314 21.09 -37.93 4.43
C GLY A 314 21.55 -36.98 3.31
N ASP A 315 21.52 -37.46 2.06
CA ASP A 315 22.11 -36.75 0.92
C ASP A 315 21.19 -35.68 0.30
N GLU A 316 20.10 -35.26 0.98
CA GLU A 316 19.13 -34.25 0.48
C GLU A 316 19.81 -32.93 0.06
N ILE A 317 20.89 -32.51 0.72
CA ILE A 317 21.67 -31.31 0.34
C ILE A 317 22.44 -31.44 -1.00
N GLN A 318 22.56 -32.66 -1.54
CA GLN A 318 23.19 -32.96 -2.82
C GLN A 318 22.14 -33.16 -3.94
N ILE A 319 20.86 -32.88 -3.68
CA ILE A 319 19.81 -32.88 -4.70
C ILE A 319 20.08 -31.72 -5.68
N ASP A 320 20.11 -32.05 -6.97
CA ASP A 320 20.32 -31.06 -8.02
C ASP A 320 19.14 -30.08 -8.09
N GLY A 321 19.43 -28.79 -8.23
CA GLY A 321 18.45 -27.72 -8.10
C GLY A 321 18.00 -27.35 -6.68
N GLN A 322 18.63 -27.88 -5.61
CA GLN A 322 18.42 -27.41 -4.22
C GLN A 322 19.72 -26.88 -3.59
N PHE A 323 19.56 -25.96 -2.63
CA PHE A 323 20.64 -25.25 -1.93
C PHE A 323 21.63 -24.66 -2.92
N THR A 324 21.12 -23.91 -3.89
CA THR A 324 21.89 -23.35 -5.01
C THR A 324 22.58 -22.05 -4.64
N SER A 325 21.88 -21.16 -3.90
CA SER A 325 22.43 -19.96 -3.28
C SER A 325 22.95 -20.21 -1.85
N ARG A 326 23.56 -19.19 -1.25
CA ARG A 326 23.85 -19.17 0.20
C ARG A 326 22.57 -18.91 1.01
N ASP A 327 21.64 -18.18 0.41
CA ASP A 327 20.47 -17.62 1.08
C ASP A 327 19.40 -18.70 1.31
N GLU A 328 19.25 -19.66 0.38
CA GLU A 328 18.49 -20.91 0.57
C GLU A 328 18.96 -21.69 1.82
N ILE A 329 20.28 -21.74 2.04
CA ILE A 329 20.88 -22.41 3.20
C ILE A 329 20.58 -21.63 4.48
N ILE A 330 20.70 -20.29 4.43
CA ILE A 330 20.42 -19.40 5.56
C ILE A 330 18.95 -19.48 5.95
N SER A 331 18.01 -19.37 5.01
CA SER A 331 16.57 -19.55 5.25
C SER A 331 16.28 -20.90 5.89
N ARG A 332 16.82 -21.99 5.35
CA ARG A 332 16.58 -23.33 5.91
C ARG A 332 17.20 -23.54 7.29
N MET A 333 18.37 -22.95 7.59
CA MET A 333 18.93 -22.97 8.94
C MET A 333 18.10 -22.10 9.90
N ARG A 334 17.68 -20.90 9.47
CA ARG A 334 16.80 -20.02 10.24
C ARG A 334 15.49 -20.72 10.57
N ASP A 335 14.85 -21.41 9.63
CA ASP A 335 13.67 -22.25 9.87
C ASP A 335 13.90 -23.27 10.99
N CYS A 336 15.02 -23.99 10.92
CA CYS A 336 15.36 -25.03 11.88
C CYS A 336 15.76 -24.47 13.26
N LEU A 337 16.23 -23.23 13.35
CA LEU A 337 16.51 -22.54 14.61
C LEU A 337 15.23 -21.89 15.20
N LEU A 338 14.44 -21.20 14.38
CA LEU A 338 13.20 -20.53 14.76
C LEU A 338 12.11 -21.51 15.19
N ALA A 339 12.04 -22.71 14.58
CA ALA A 339 11.18 -23.81 15.06
C ALA A 339 11.46 -24.23 16.52
N LYS A 340 12.62 -23.86 17.08
CA LYS A 340 13.03 -24.19 18.46
C LYS A 340 13.00 -22.99 19.42
N GLU A 341 12.89 -21.76 18.92
CA GLU A 341 12.82 -20.56 19.74
C GLU A 341 11.42 -19.91 19.75
N LEU A 342 10.70 -19.93 18.63
CA LEU A 342 9.37 -19.31 18.53
C LEU A 342 8.31 -20.03 19.36
N SER A 343 7.41 -19.26 19.96
CA SER A 343 6.29 -19.77 20.75
C SER A 343 4.98 -19.03 20.49
N ALA A 344 3.87 -19.76 20.57
CA ALA A 344 2.53 -19.17 20.47
C ALA A 344 2.30 -18.10 21.55
N GLY A 345 1.78 -16.95 21.13
CA GLY A 345 1.61 -15.74 21.95
C GLY A 345 2.79 -14.75 21.88
N GLU A 346 3.92 -15.09 21.27
CA GLU A 346 5.00 -14.13 21.04
C GLU A 346 4.61 -13.04 20.04
N ARG A 347 5.00 -11.80 20.32
CA ARG A 347 4.87 -10.65 19.41
C ARG A 347 6.12 -10.54 18.56
N VAL A 348 5.94 -10.48 17.24
CA VAL A 348 7.04 -10.52 16.26
C VAL A 348 6.93 -9.40 15.22
N LEU A 349 8.07 -9.07 14.61
CA LEU A 349 8.17 -8.44 13.30
C LEU A 349 8.41 -9.54 12.26
N PHE A 350 7.65 -9.54 11.18
CA PHE A 350 7.74 -10.56 10.14
C PHE A 350 7.45 -10.00 8.74
N VAL A 351 7.89 -10.73 7.71
CA VAL A 351 7.53 -10.44 6.30
C VAL A 351 6.13 -10.95 6.02
N ALA A 352 5.25 -10.07 5.52
CA ALA A 352 3.89 -10.45 5.14
C ALA A 352 3.88 -11.34 3.88
N THR A 353 3.37 -12.57 3.99
CA THR A 353 3.16 -13.48 2.85
C THR A 353 1.93 -13.10 2.00
N GLU A 354 0.99 -12.35 2.59
CA GLU A 354 -0.13 -11.76 1.86
C GLU A 354 -0.07 -10.24 1.99
N PRO A 355 -0.10 -9.48 0.89
CA PRO A 355 -0.15 -8.04 0.94
C PRO A 355 -1.52 -7.59 1.46
N TYR A 356 -1.56 -6.46 2.17
CA TYR A 356 -2.86 -5.91 2.58
C TYR A 356 -3.52 -5.21 1.38
N GLY A 357 -2.78 -4.31 0.71
CA GLY A 357 -3.24 -3.54 -0.46
C GLY A 357 -3.07 -4.17 -1.84
N GLY A 358 -3.14 -5.51 -1.94
CA GLY A 358 -2.98 -6.21 -3.23
C GLY A 358 -1.55 -6.15 -3.80
N PRO A 359 -1.37 -6.31 -5.13
CA PRO A 359 -0.04 -6.39 -5.74
C PRO A 359 0.87 -5.22 -5.35
N GLY A 360 2.08 -5.51 -4.86
CA GLY A 360 3.07 -4.50 -4.46
C GLY A 360 2.94 -3.91 -3.04
N ASP A 361 1.99 -4.33 -2.19
CA ASP A 361 1.97 -3.98 -0.75
C ASP A 361 2.67 -5.05 0.13
N PHE A 362 3.80 -5.58 -0.35
CA PHE A 362 4.69 -6.42 0.44
C PHE A 362 5.54 -5.56 1.37
N ALA A 363 5.41 -5.80 2.67
CA ALA A 363 6.09 -5.01 3.69
C ALA A 363 6.25 -5.79 5.00
N LEU A 364 7.16 -5.32 5.85
CA LEU A 364 7.33 -5.84 7.20
C LEU A 364 6.13 -5.41 8.06
N ARG A 365 5.52 -6.36 8.78
CA ARG A 365 4.34 -6.14 9.64
C ARG A 365 4.60 -6.66 11.06
N GLY A 366 3.91 -6.05 12.02
CA GLY A 366 3.83 -6.59 13.38
C GLY A 366 2.77 -7.70 13.46
N GLY A 367 3.02 -8.76 14.24
CA GLY A 367 2.09 -9.86 14.41
C GLY A 367 2.21 -10.56 15.76
N VAL A 368 1.31 -11.52 16.00
CA VAL A 368 1.35 -12.47 17.12
C VAL A 368 1.36 -13.88 16.56
N ILE A 369 2.33 -14.71 16.96
CA ILE A 369 2.36 -16.14 16.61
C ILE A 369 1.15 -16.83 17.25
N GLU A 370 0.29 -17.48 16.45
CA GLU A 370 -0.82 -18.30 16.95
C GLU A 370 -0.46 -19.79 17.01
N SER A 371 0.35 -20.26 16.06
CA SER A 371 0.90 -21.62 16.04
C SER A 371 2.25 -21.67 15.30
N VAL A 372 3.02 -22.73 15.56
CA VAL A 372 4.27 -23.07 14.88
C VAL A 372 4.16 -24.53 14.44
N ASP A 373 4.48 -24.81 13.18
CA ASP A 373 4.61 -26.16 12.65
C ASP A 373 6.09 -26.53 12.50
N GLU A 374 6.59 -27.32 13.46
CA GLU A 374 7.97 -27.80 13.48
C GLU A 374 8.31 -28.74 12.30
N GLN A 375 7.32 -29.36 11.66
CA GLN A 375 7.52 -30.32 10.57
C GLN A 375 7.64 -29.61 9.24
N ASP A 376 6.60 -28.84 8.88
CA ASP A 376 6.50 -28.14 7.60
C ASP A 376 7.27 -26.81 7.62
N LYS A 377 7.84 -26.42 8.78
CA LYS A 377 8.66 -25.22 9.00
C LYS A 377 7.95 -23.91 8.63
N THR A 378 6.70 -23.82 9.07
CA THR A 378 5.87 -22.61 8.94
C THR A 378 5.24 -22.21 10.27
N CYS A 379 4.63 -21.04 10.33
CA CYS A 379 3.84 -20.56 11.45
C CYS A 379 2.52 -19.93 10.99
N SER A 380 1.59 -19.78 11.93
CA SER A 380 0.39 -18.99 11.77
C SER A 380 0.58 -17.67 12.51
N VAL A 381 0.47 -16.53 11.82
CA VAL A 381 0.75 -15.21 12.39
C VAL A 381 -0.49 -14.35 12.30
N ARG A 382 -1.10 -14.04 13.44
CA ARG A 382 -2.17 -13.04 13.52
C ARG A 382 -1.58 -11.65 13.40
N GLY A 383 -1.63 -11.14 12.17
CA GLY A 383 -1.41 -9.73 11.88
C GLY A 383 -2.61 -8.88 12.27
N THR A 384 -2.67 -7.69 11.69
CA THR A 384 -3.63 -6.65 12.04
C THR A 384 -5.06 -6.94 11.57
N PHE A 385 -5.22 -7.34 10.30
CA PHE A 385 -6.53 -7.47 9.65
C PHE A 385 -7.00 -8.92 9.49
N PHE A 386 -6.06 -9.86 9.44
CA PHE A 386 -6.29 -11.29 9.34
C PHE A 386 -5.07 -12.08 9.84
N THR A 387 -5.27 -13.36 10.11
CA THR A 387 -4.19 -14.32 10.37
C THR A 387 -3.63 -14.81 9.05
N MET A 388 -2.31 -14.64 8.85
CA MET A 388 -1.57 -15.23 7.74
C MET A 388 -1.19 -16.66 8.12
N GLU A 389 -1.67 -17.62 7.34
CA GLU A 389 -1.40 -19.04 7.55
C GLU A 389 -0.16 -19.47 6.77
N LYS A 390 0.57 -20.47 7.28
CA LYS A 390 1.76 -21.07 6.64
C LYS A 390 2.90 -20.08 6.31
N VAL A 391 3.06 -19.01 7.09
CA VAL A 391 4.20 -18.09 6.96
C VAL A 391 5.52 -18.88 7.18
N PRO A 392 6.48 -18.89 6.25
CA PRO A 392 7.79 -19.54 6.44
C PRO A 392 8.46 -19.03 7.71
N LEU A 393 9.07 -19.91 8.52
CA LEU A 393 9.59 -19.49 9.82
C LEU A 393 10.70 -18.44 9.68
N HIS A 394 11.58 -18.56 8.67
CA HIS A 394 12.64 -17.59 8.41
C HIS A 394 12.16 -16.16 8.10
N TYR A 395 10.88 -15.96 7.69
CA TYR A 395 10.26 -14.64 7.52
C TYR A 395 9.99 -13.92 8.86
N VAL A 396 10.07 -14.63 9.99
CA VAL A 396 10.01 -14.03 11.32
C VAL A 396 11.37 -13.41 11.64
N LEU A 397 11.47 -12.09 11.46
CA LEU A 397 12.72 -11.34 11.51
C LEU A 397 13.20 -11.13 12.96
N GLY A 398 12.30 -10.76 13.86
CA GLY A 398 12.64 -10.45 15.25
C GLY A 398 11.45 -10.45 16.21
N ARG A 399 11.71 -10.54 17.51
CA ARG A 399 10.69 -10.43 18.56
C ARG A 399 10.59 -9.04 19.16
N TYR A 400 9.40 -8.68 19.60
CA TYR A 400 9.15 -7.43 20.32
C TYR A 400 9.53 -7.55 21.80
N ASN A 401 10.51 -6.75 22.22
CA ASN A 401 10.93 -6.56 23.61
C ASN A 401 10.93 -5.06 23.97
N PRO A 402 9.96 -4.58 24.77
CA PRO A 402 9.84 -3.15 25.11
C PRO A 402 10.96 -2.62 26.02
N ALA A 403 11.84 -3.48 26.54
CA ALA A 403 13.03 -3.05 27.28
C ALA A 403 14.19 -2.60 26.36
N VAL A 404 14.10 -2.86 25.05
CA VAL A 404 15.11 -2.49 24.06
C VAL A 404 14.72 -1.16 23.42
N GLY A 405 15.59 -0.15 23.57
CA GLY A 405 15.36 1.20 22.99
C GLY A 405 15.78 1.37 21.53
N GLY A 406 16.26 0.30 20.89
CA GLY A 406 16.66 0.31 19.48
C GLY A 406 15.48 0.37 18.52
N GLU A 407 15.75 0.82 17.30
CA GLU A 407 14.80 0.91 16.19
C GLU A 407 15.36 0.11 15.01
N TYR A 408 14.55 -0.80 14.45
CA TYR A 408 14.94 -1.75 13.41
C TYR A 408 13.86 -1.71 12.31
N TYR A 409 14.23 -1.32 11.10
CA TYR A 409 13.30 -1.00 10.00
C TYR A 409 12.18 0.00 10.36
N GLY A 410 12.45 0.93 11.28
CA GLY A 410 11.46 1.88 11.82
C GLY A 410 10.63 1.33 12.99
N PHE A 411 10.73 0.03 13.30
CA PHE A 411 10.03 -0.59 14.42
C PHE A 411 10.88 -0.53 15.70
N ARG A 412 10.33 0.06 16.78
CA ARG A 412 11.02 0.16 18.07
C ARG A 412 10.86 -1.07 18.93
N GLY A 413 11.92 -1.42 19.65
CA GLY A 413 11.93 -2.55 20.57
C GLY A 413 11.90 -3.90 19.88
N ILE A 414 12.48 -4.02 18.69
CA ILE A 414 12.71 -5.31 18.04
C ILE A 414 14.07 -5.86 18.46
N VAL A 415 14.12 -7.17 18.72
CA VAL A 415 15.34 -7.97 18.88
C VAL A 415 15.38 -8.93 17.69
N PRO A 416 16.26 -8.73 16.71
CA PRO A 416 16.45 -9.62 15.56
C PRO A 416 16.78 -11.05 16.00
N TYR A 417 16.25 -12.03 15.25
CA TYR A 417 16.58 -13.45 15.39
C TYR A 417 17.70 -13.83 14.41
N PHE A 418 18.68 -14.61 14.86
CA PHE A 418 19.69 -15.32 14.04
C PHE A 418 20.26 -14.50 12.86
N CYS A 419 21.09 -13.49 13.21
CA CYS A 419 21.91 -12.72 12.25
C CYS A 419 21.10 -12.12 11.08
N GLU A 420 19.87 -11.71 11.36
CA GLU A 420 18.99 -11.02 10.43
C GLU A 420 19.48 -9.59 10.17
N ASP A 421 19.43 -9.17 8.90
CA ASP A 421 19.90 -7.88 8.41
C ASP A 421 19.04 -7.38 7.23
N LYS A 422 19.31 -6.15 6.78
CA LYS A 422 18.50 -5.43 5.79
C LYS A 422 18.47 -6.12 4.42
N GLU A 423 19.58 -6.69 3.97
CA GLU A 423 19.66 -7.34 2.66
C GLU A 423 18.86 -8.65 2.68
N LEU A 424 18.91 -9.38 3.79
CA LEU A 424 18.08 -10.57 4.03
C LEU A 424 16.58 -10.23 4.12
N ALA A 425 16.22 -9.14 4.82
CA ALA A 425 14.83 -8.69 4.91
C ALA A 425 14.25 -8.23 3.56
N GLU A 426 15.05 -7.55 2.74
CA GLU A 426 14.65 -7.15 1.37
C GLU A 426 14.57 -8.35 0.42
N HIS A 427 15.44 -9.35 0.57
CA HIS A 427 15.36 -10.62 -0.17
C HIS A 427 14.05 -11.37 0.12
N TYR A 428 13.67 -11.51 1.40
CA TYR A 428 12.43 -12.20 1.79
C TYR A 428 11.16 -11.45 1.37
N LEU A 429 11.20 -10.12 1.34
CA LEU A 429 10.09 -9.31 0.80
C LEU A 429 9.86 -9.60 -0.69
N HIS A 430 10.94 -9.69 -1.48
CA HIS A 430 10.83 -10.01 -2.90
C HIS A 430 10.44 -11.48 -3.15
N GLU A 431 10.92 -12.42 -2.34
CA GLU A 431 10.48 -13.82 -2.43
C GLU A 431 8.99 -13.97 -2.12
N ALA A 432 8.47 -13.29 -1.09
CA ALA A 432 7.06 -13.28 -0.75
C ALA A 432 6.19 -12.74 -1.90
N GLU A 433 6.63 -11.68 -2.58
CA GLU A 433 5.97 -11.09 -3.75
C GLU A 433 5.92 -12.07 -4.92
N VAL A 434 7.06 -12.65 -5.30
CA VAL A 434 7.17 -13.62 -6.41
C VAL A 434 6.34 -14.89 -6.15
N MET A 435 6.35 -15.40 -4.92
CA MET A 435 5.54 -16.56 -4.53
C MET A 435 4.04 -16.26 -4.61
N TRP A 436 3.63 -15.07 -4.18
CA TRP A 436 2.23 -14.65 -4.22
C TRP A 436 1.71 -14.45 -5.64
N ASP A 437 2.47 -13.78 -6.51
CA ASP A 437 2.12 -13.61 -7.93
C ASP A 437 1.93 -14.98 -8.61
N ALA A 438 2.85 -15.93 -8.36
CA ALA A 438 2.73 -17.29 -8.89
C ALA A 438 1.48 -18.04 -8.39
N GLU A 439 1.08 -17.87 -7.12
CA GLU A 439 -0.19 -18.42 -6.63
C GLU A 439 -1.41 -17.73 -7.28
N MET A 440 -1.34 -16.43 -7.55
CA MET A 440 -2.42 -15.69 -8.21
C MET A 440 -2.57 -16.05 -9.70
N GLU A 441 -1.48 -16.36 -10.42
CA GLU A 441 -1.54 -16.87 -11.80
C GLU A 441 -2.20 -18.26 -11.85
N VAL A 442 -1.75 -19.20 -11.01
CA VAL A 442 -2.31 -20.56 -10.94
C VAL A 442 -3.78 -20.55 -10.50
N GLY A 443 -4.18 -19.60 -9.64
CA GLY A 443 -5.57 -19.38 -9.26
C GLY A 443 -6.48 -18.94 -10.41
N GLN A 444 -5.95 -18.24 -11.41
CA GLN A 444 -6.71 -17.80 -12.59
C GLN A 444 -6.89 -18.94 -13.60
N ASP A 445 -5.85 -19.73 -13.86
CA ASP A 445 -5.89 -20.85 -14.83
C ASP A 445 -6.85 -21.98 -14.38
N LEU A 446 -7.08 -22.12 -13.07
CA LEU A 446 -8.08 -23.02 -12.48
C LEU A 446 -9.53 -22.48 -12.51
N SER A 447 -9.76 -21.30 -13.10
CA SER A 447 -11.09 -20.66 -13.19
C SER A 447 -11.72 -20.65 -14.60
N MET A 448 -11.03 -21.27 -15.59
CA MET A 448 -11.49 -21.45 -16.98
C MET A 448 -12.06 -22.86 -17.26
#